data_AF-A0A1W9W0E7-F1
#
_entry.id   AF-A0A1W9W0E7-F1
#
_cell.length_a   1.000
_cell.length_b   1.000
_cell.length_c   1.000
_cell.angle_alpha   90.00
_cell.angle_beta   90.00
_cell.angle_gamma   90.00
#
_symmetry.space_group_name_H-M   'P 1'
#
loop_
_entity.id
_entity.type
_entity.pdbx_description
1 polymer ?
#
loop_
_entity_poly.entity_id
_entity_poly.type
_entity_poly.pdbx_seq_one_letter_code
_entity_poly.pdbx_strand_id
1 'polypeptide(L)'
;MPSSVTGIDINDNYLTAVQVIKGFGGWELTACARIQMKGEDRLDQALKTLSQSINPAGGEIIVAISGAETYYRNLTVPFKDKRKQREVLSFELEPNVPFPIYGDGP
;
A
#
# COMPACT_ATOMS: atom_id res chain seq x y z
N MET A 1 -9.00 -18.62 15.08
CA MET A 1 -7.67 -18.74 14.46
C MET A 1 -6.93 -17.43 14.73
N PRO A 2 -5.64 -17.43 15.10
CA PRO A 2 -4.89 -16.19 15.24
C PRO A 2 -4.91 -15.44 13.90
N SER A 3 -5.24 -14.15 13.92
CA SER A 3 -5.29 -13.31 12.72
C SER A 3 -3.86 -13.07 12.23
N SER A 4 -3.54 -13.54 11.03
CA SER A 4 -2.27 -13.21 10.37
C SER A 4 -2.30 -11.79 9.82
N VAL A 5 -1.13 -11.16 9.72
CA VAL A 5 -0.91 -9.91 9.00
C VAL A 5 0.10 -10.17 7.90
N THR A 6 -0.23 -9.82 6.66
CA THR A 6 0.67 -9.91 5.51
C THR A 6 1.01 -8.51 5.05
N GLY A 7 2.26 -8.10 5.23
CA GLY A 7 2.80 -6.87 4.65
C GLY A 7 3.36 -7.15 3.26
N ILE A 8 2.99 -6.34 2.27
CA ILE A 8 3.49 -6.39 0.90
C ILE A 8 4.09 -5.03 0.54
N ASP A 9 5.37 -4.99 0.20
CA ASP A 9 6.08 -3.83 -0.30
C ASP A 9 6.26 -3.95 -1.82
N ILE A 10 5.68 -3.02 -2.57
CA ILE A 10 5.77 -2.92 -4.02
C ILE A 10 6.65 -1.71 -4.35
N ASN A 11 7.92 -1.97 -4.67
CA ASN A 11 8.86 -0.95 -5.12
C ASN A 11 9.17 -1.08 -6.62
N ASP A 12 10.04 -0.23 -7.16
CA ASP A 12 10.29 -0.14 -8.61
C ASP A 12 10.95 -1.37 -9.22
N ASN A 13 11.40 -2.36 -8.44
CA ASN A 13 12.16 -3.51 -8.94
C ASN A 13 11.76 -4.85 -8.32
N TYR A 14 11.13 -4.83 -7.15
CA TYR A 14 10.81 -6.02 -6.38
C TYR A 14 9.44 -5.89 -5.72
N LEU A 15 8.77 -7.03 -5.64
CA LEU A 15 7.64 -7.25 -4.77
C LEU A 15 8.12 -8.11 -3.59
N THR A 16 8.06 -7.55 -2.39
CA THR A 16 8.49 -8.22 -1.16
C THR A 16 7.28 -8.43 -0.26
N ALA A 17 7.18 -9.59 0.36
CA ALA A 17 6.09 -9.88 1.27
C ALA A 17 6.57 -10.61 2.52
N VAL A 18 5.95 -10.29 3.65
CA VAL A 18 6.20 -10.90 4.96
C VAL A 18 4.87 -11.16 5.62
N GLN A 19 4.64 -12.40 6.05
CA GLN A 19 3.47 -12.78 6.81
C GLN A 19 3.86 -13.12 8.25
N VAL A 20 3.12 -12.58 9.21
CA VAL A 20 3.30 -12.84 10.63
C VAL A 20 1.98 -13.23 11.30
N ILE A 21 2.08 -14.00 12.38
CA ILE A 21 0.96 -14.28 13.30
C ILE A 21 1.32 -13.82 14.71
N LYS A 22 0.31 -13.41 15.49
CA LYS A 22 0.50 -13.09 16.90
C LYS A 22 0.33 -14.36 17.75
N GLY A 23 1.44 -14.92 18.22
CA GLY A 23 1.49 -16.03 19.16
C GLY A 23 1.53 -15.55 20.62
N PHE A 24 1.74 -16.49 21.56
CA PHE A 24 1.84 -16.20 22.99
C PHE A 24 3.09 -15.38 23.36
N GLY A 25 4.20 -15.58 22.63
CA GLY A 25 5.48 -14.92 22.89
C GLY A 25 5.73 -13.65 22.07
N GLY A 26 4.78 -13.23 21.23
CA GLY A 26 4.93 -12.10 20.33
C GLY A 26 4.55 -12.44 18.89
N TRP A 27 5.22 -11.80 17.94
CA TRP A 27 5.00 -12.03 16.51
C TRP A 27 5.91 -13.15 16.00
N GLU A 28 5.34 -14.05 15.22
CA GLU A 28 6.05 -15.16 14.58
C GLU A 28 5.97 -15.00 13.06
N LEU A 29 7.11 -15.14 12.39
CA LEU A 29 7.20 -15.15 10.93
C LEU A 29 6.65 -16.48 10.40
N THR A 30 5.62 -16.42 9.55
CA THR A 30 5.04 -17.63 8.93
C THR A 30 5.47 -17.82 7.48
N ALA A 31 5.70 -16.73 6.75
CA ALA A 31 6.19 -16.80 5.38
C ALA A 31 6.89 -15.49 4.96
N CYS A 32 7.80 -15.59 4.00
CA CYS A 32 8.37 -14.45 3.33
C CYS A 32 8.64 -14.75 1.85
N ALA A 33 8.57 -13.73 1.02
CA ALA A 33 8.86 -13.82 -0.40
C ALA A 33 9.52 -12.53 -0.89
N ARG A 34 10.43 -12.65 -1.86
CA ARG A 34 10.98 -11.53 -2.60
C ARG A 34 11.05 -11.90 -4.07
N ILE A 35 10.28 -11.19 -4.88
CA ILE A 35 10.08 -11.49 -6.28
C ILE A 35 10.61 -10.32 -7.09
N GLN A 36 11.54 -10.58 -8.00
CA GLN A 36 12.03 -9.55 -8.91
C GLN A 36 10.99 -9.29 -9.99
N MET A 37 10.65 -8.02 -10.19
CA MET A 37 9.72 -7.58 -11.22
C MET A 37 10.50 -7.16 -12.47
N LYS A 38 10.26 -7.82 -13.60
CA LYS A 38 10.94 -7.58 -14.89
C LYS A 38 9.96 -7.70 -16.06
N GLY A 39 10.24 -6.97 -17.14
CA GLY A 39 9.48 -7.06 -18.39
C GLY A 39 8.13 -6.36 -18.35
N GLU A 40 7.30 -6.66 -19.35
CA GLU A 40 5.90 -6.23 -19.42
C GLU A 40 5.04 -7.04 -18.44
N ASP A 41 3.93 -6.47 -17.97
CA ASP A 41 3.02 -7.08 -16.96
C ASP A 41 3.73 -7.56 -15.67
N ARG A 42 4.86 -6.93 -15.37
CA ARG A 42 5.77 -7.28 -14.28
C ARG A 42 5.11 -7.38 -12.90
N LEU A 43 4.11 -6.54 -12.63
CA LEU A 43 3.40 -6.56 -11.35
C LEU A 43 2.43 -7.74 -11.27
N ASP A 44 1.62 -7.96 -12.30
CA ASP A 44 0.64 -9.06 -12.33
C ASP A 44 1.33 -10.43 -12.24
N GLN A 45 2.44 -10.60 -12.97
CA GLN A 45 3.25 -11.82 -12.89
C GLN A 45 3.86 -12.02 -11.49
N ALA A 46 4.34 -10.94 -10.86
CA ALA A 46 4.89 -11.00 -9.52
C ALA A 46 3.81 -11.30 -8.47
N LEU A 47 2.61 -10.72 -8.57
CA LEU A 47 1.49 -11.01 -7.68
C LEU A 47 1.00 -12.46 -7.83
N LYS A 48 0.94 -12.96 -9.07
CA LYS A 48 0.63 -14.38 -9.33
C LYS A 48 1.66 -15.29 -8.70
N THR A 49 2.95 -14.97 -8.84
CA THR A 49 4.04 -15.71 -8.19
C THR A 49 3.93 -15.62 -6.67
N LEU A 50 3.61 -14.45 -6.11
CA LEU A 50 3.42 -14.26 -4.67
C LEU A 50 2.31 -15.17 -4.13
N SER A 51 1.16 -15.22 -4.82
CA SER A 51 0.00 -16.04 -4.41
C SER A 51 0.30 -17.55 -4.32
N GLN A 52 1.34 -18.02 -5.00
CA GLN A 52 1.80 -19.41 -4.94
C GLN A 52 2.71 -19.66 -3.72
N SER A 53 3.30 -18.61 -3.16
CA SER A 53 4.27 -18.67 -2.05
C SER A 53 3.67 -18.29 -0.69
N ILE A 54 2.70 -17.37 -0.67
CA ILE A 54 2.05 -16.87 0.54
C ILE A 54 0.55 -16.93 0.31
N ASN A 55 -0.16 -17.59 1.22
CA ASN A 55 -1.62 -17.54 1.29
C ASN A 55 -2.03 -16.46 2.31
N PRO A 56 -2.51 -15.28 1.87
CA PRO A 56 -2.93 -14.23 2.80
C PRO A 56 -4.37 -14.43 3.32
N ALA A 57 -5.09 -15.46 2.87
CA ALA A 57 -6.50 -15.65 3.22
C ALA A 57 -6.71 -15.79 4.74
N GLY A 58 -7.76 -15.14 5.26
CA GLY A 58 -8.13 -15.19 6.67
C GLY A 58 -7.35 -14.21 7.58
N GLY A 59 -6.47 -13.38 7.01
CA GLY A 59 -5.74 -12.32 7.73
C GLY A 59 -5.89 -10.94 7.12
N GLU A 60 -5.25 -9.95 7.74
CA GLU A 60 -5.13 -8.58 7.21
C GLU A 60 -4.01 -8.52 6.16
N ILE A 61 -4.20 -7.74 5.10
CA ILE A 61 -3.19 -7.47 4.08
C ILE A 61 -2.92 -5.97 4.07
N ILE A 62 -1.65 -5.61 4.24
CA ILE A 62 -1.18 -4.22 4.21
C ILE A 62 -0.24 -4.09 3.02
N VAL A 63 -0.49 -3.13 2.14
CA VAL A 63 0.30 -2.90 0.93
C VAL A 63 0.94 -1.51 0.96
N ALA A 64 2.21 -1.44 0.62
CA ALA A 64 2.94 -0.20 0.36
C ALA A 64 3.32 -0.12 -1.12
N ILE A 65 3.26 1.09 -1.69
CA ILE A 65 3.68 1.39 -3.05
C ILE A 65 4.91 2.29 -3.05
N SER A 66 5.62 2.33 -4.18
CA SER A 66 6.83 3.13 -4.33
C SER A 66 6.59 4.61 -4.05
N GLY A 67 7.51 5.22 -3.31
CA GLY A 67 7.53 6.67 -3.10
C GLY A 67 7.80 7.44 -4.38
N ALA A 68 8.37 6.83 -5.43
CA ALA A 68 8.56 7.46 -6.73
C ALA A 68 7.21 7.80 -7.41
N GLU A 69 6.17 7.03 -7.10
CA GLU A 69 4.81 7.19 -7.63
C GLU A 69 3.90 7.93 -6.63
N THR A 70 4.44 8.46 -5.53
CA THR A 70 3.65 9.08 -4.46
C THR A 70 4.11 10.51 -4.17
N TYR A 71 3.16 11.43 -4.09
CA TYR A 71 3.41 12.81 -3.67
C TYR A 71 2.95 13.03 -2.23
N TYR A 72 3.86 13.58 -1.41
CA TYR A 72 3.58 13.90 -0.01
C TYR A 72 3.56 15.41 0.19
N ARG A 73 2.49 15.93 0.82
CA ARG A 73 2.36 17.35 1.17
C ARG A 73 1.81 17.50 2.58
N ASN A 74 2.42 18.41 3.34
CA ASN A 74 1.88 18.87 4.60
C ASN A 74 0.91 20.02 4.31
N LEU A 75 -0.34 19.90 4.74
CA LEU A 75 -1.35 20.95 4.61
C LEU A 75 -1.76 21.44 5.99
N THR A 76 -1.86 22.77 6.13
CA THR A 76 -2.40 23.40 7.34
C THR A 76 -3.80 23.90 7.03
N VAL A 77 -4.78 23.39 7.77
CA VAL A 77 -6.18 23.77 7.61
C VAL A 77 -6.70 24.44 8.89
N PRO A 78 -7.52 25.51 8.80
CA PRO A 78 -7.95 26.28 9.97
C PRO A 78 -9.10 25.62 10.76
N PHE A 79 -9.39 24.34 10.50
CA PHE A 79 -10.51 23.62 11.11
C PHE A 79 -10.03 22.38 11.86
N LYS A 80 -10.61 22.12 13.05
CA LYS A 80 -10.37 20.90 13.84
C LYS A 80 -11.33 19.76 13.50
N ASP A 81 -12.45 20.08 12.86
CA ASP A 81 -13.49 19.11 12.50
C ASP A 81 -13.05 18.26 11.30
N LYS A 82 -12.94 16.94 11.49
CA LYS A 82 -12.46 16.00 10.45
C LYS A 82 -13.31 15.97 9.17
N ARG A 83 -14.62 16.23 9.27
CA ARG A 83 -15.51 16.28 8.09
C ARG A 83 -15.18 17.52 7.27
N LYS A 84 -15.07 18.69 7.91
CA LYS A 84 -14.66 19.95 7.26
C LYS A 84 -13.25 19.85 6.67
N GLN A 85 -12.32 19.18 7.35
CA GLN A 85 -10.98 18.93 6.82
C GLN A 85 -11.05 18.14 5.50
N ARG A 86 -11.81 17.04 5.44
CA ARG A 86 -11.99 16.27 4.19
C ARG A 86 -12.61 17.06 3.05
N GLU A 87 -13.60 17.90 3.34
CA GLU A 87 -14.26 18.73 2.33
C GLU A 87 -13.30 19.74 1.70
N VAL A 88 -12.37 20.30 2.49
CA VAL A 88 -11.42 21.31 2.03
C VAL A 88 -10.14 20.70 1.44
N LEU A 89 -9.78 19.46 1.82
CA LEU A 89 -8.55 18.80 1.37
C LEU A 89 -8.41 18.76 -0.16
N SER A 90 -9.45 18.43 -0.91
CA SER A 90 -9.35 18.37 -2.39
C SER A 90 -9.02 19.73 -3.00
N PHE A 91 -9.65 20.81 -2.52
CA PHE A 91 -9.38 22.18 -2.98
C PHE A 91 -7.97 22.64 -2.62
N GLU A 92 -7.51 22.36 -1.39
CA GLU A 92 -6.16 22.71 -0.96
C GLU A 92 -5.08 21.88 -1.67
N LEU A 93 -5.36 20.61 -2.00
CA LEU A 93 -4.41 19.77 -2.69
C LEU A 93 -4.24 20.19 -4.16
N GLU A 94 -5.28 20.68 -4.83
CA GLU A 94 -5.29 20.95 -6.28
C GLU A 94 -4.12 21.81 -6.79
N PRO A 95 -3.81 22.97 -6.19
CA PRO A 95 -2.63 23.76 -6.59
C PRO A 95 -1.29 23.17 -6.12
N ASN A 96 -1.31 22.11 -5.31
CA ASN A 96 -0.14 21.57 -4.61
C ASN A 96 0.35 20.21 -5.15
N VAL A 97 -0.32 19.63 -6.14
CA VAL A 97 0.10 18.40 -6.82
C VAL A 97 0.37 18.67 -8.31
N PRO A 98 1.28 17.93 -8.96
CA PRO A 98 1.62 18.18 -10.37
C PRO A 98 0.65 17.53 -11.37
N PHE A 99 -0.52 17.08 -10.92
CA PHE A 99 -1.53 16.42 -11.73
C PHE A 99 -2.95 16.80 -11.27
N PRO A 100 -3.96 16.75 -12.15
CA PRO A 100 -5.35 16.96 -11.76
C PRO A 100 -5.81 15.96 -10.70
N ILE A 101 -6.51 16.43 -9.67
CA ILE A 101 -7.05 15.56 -8.58
C ILE A 101 -8.44 15.04 -8.95
N TYR A 102 -9.18 15.83 -9.71
CA TYR A 102 -10.35 15.35 -10.42
C TYR A 102 -9.81 14.73 -11.71
N GLY A 103 -9.88 13.41 -11.84
CA GLY A 103 -9.38 12.74 -13.03
C GLY A 103 -9.95 13.37 -14.29
N ASP A 104 -9.20 13.31 -15.39
CA ASP A 104 -9.73 13.58 -16.72
C ASP A 104 -10.92 12.63 -16.96
N GLY A 105 -12.12 13.08 -16.61
CA GLY A 105 -13.34 12.46 -17.06
C GLY A 105 -13.65 12.96 -18.47
N PRO A 106 -14.36 12.17 -19.29
CA PRO A 106 -15.44 12.77 -20.07
C PRO A 106 -16.50 13.41 -19.13
#